data_AF-A0A7C3II40-F1
#
_entry.id   AF-A0A7C3II40-F1
#
_cell.length_a   1.000
_cell.length_b   1.000
_cell.length_c   1.000
_cell.angle_alpha   90.00
_cell.angle_beta   90.00
_cell.angle_gamma   90.00
#
_symmetry.space_group_name_H-M   'P 1'
#
loop_
_entity.id
_entity.type
_entity.pdbx_description
1 polymer ?
#
loop_
_entity_poly.entity_id
_entity_poly.type
_entity_poly.pdbx_seq_one_letter_code
_entity_poly.pdbx_strand_id
1 'polypeptide(L)'
;MATITPEMADKFEAILKRVKEPETELSVSELNLVKRISYSETEKKFLIFMDIATPKFPCLTCGVVTEQIRSTIERRLREEFMKEFPGYEVETV
;
A
#
# COMPACT_ATOMS: atom_id res chain seq x y z
N MET A 1 -18.53 -3.08 -10.93
CA MET A 1 -17.39 -3.17 -9.99
C MET A 1 -17.15 -4.64 -9.74
N ALA A 2 -15.97 -5.15 -10.09
CA ALA A 2 -15.62 -6.55 -9.89
C ALA A 2 -15.58 -6.86 -8.39
N THR A 3 -16.07 -8.02 -7.99
CA THR A 3 -16.08 -8.46 -6.59
C THR A 3 -14.74 -9.08 -6.27
N ILE A 4 -14.13 -8.69 -5.14
CA ILE A 4 -12.90 -9.33 -4.66
C ILE A 4 -13.25 -10.77 -4.26
N THR A 5 -12.56 -11.75 -4.85
CA THR A 5 -12.73 -13.15 -4.45
C THR A 5 -12.00 -13.42 -3.12
N PRO A 6 -12.39 -14.45 -2.36
CA PRO A 6 -11.69 -14.82 -1.12
C PRO A 6 -10.20 -15.08 -1.34
N GLU A 7 -9.84 -15.77 -2.42
CA GLU A 7 -8.43 -16.06 -2.75
C GLU A 7 -7.61 -14.79 -3.04
N MET A 8 -8.24 -13.77 -3.64
CA MET A 8 -7.59 -12.48 -3.85
C MET A 8 -7.42 -11.73 -2.52
N ALA A 9 -8.41 -11.78 -1.64
CA ALA A 9 -8.32 -11.19 -0.31
C ALA A 9 -7.19 -11.81 0.51
N ASP A 10 -7.04 -13.14 0.48
CA ASP A 10 -5.95 -13.85 1.16
C ASP A 10 -4.58 -13.40 0.64
N LYS A 11 -4.44 -13.23 -0.68
CA LYS A 11 -3.22 -12.69 -1.28
C LYS A 11 -2.94 -11.26 -0.84
N PHE A 12 -3.96 -10.40 -0.79
CA PHE A 12 -3.80 -9.04 -0.30
C PHE A 12 -3.32 -9.02 1.15
N GLU A 13 -3.93 -9.80 2.03
CA GLU A 13 -3.52 -9.90 3.43
C GLU A 13 -2.06 -10.37 3.55
N ALA A 14 -1.65 -11.36 2.75
CA ALA A 14 -0.28 -11.85 2.72
C ALA A 14 0.72 -10.79 2.22
N ILE A 15 0.33 -9.93 1.27
CA ILE A 15 1.16 -8.80 0.82
C ILE A 15 1.26 -7.76 1.93
N LEU A 16 0.13 -7.37 2.54
CA LEU A 16 0.09 -6.35 3.59
C LEU A 16 0.86 -6.77 4.86
N LYS A 17 0.94 -8.07 5.14
CA LYS A 17 1.79 -8.61 6.23
C LYS A 17 3.28 -8.59 5.89
N ARG A 18 3.65 -8.74 4.62
CA ARG A 18 5.05 -8.72 4.15
C ARG A 18 5.62 -7.31 4.09
N VAL A 19 4.83 -6.33 3.66
CA VAL A 19 5.31 -4.95 3.55
C VAL A 19 5.37 -4.32 4.94
N LYS A 20 6.59 -3.95 5.34
CA LYS A 20 6.88 -3.33 6.63
C LYS A 20 7.21 -1.85 6.51
N GLU A 21 6.77 -1.10 7.49
CA GLU A 21 7.16 0.28 7.71
C GLU A 21 8.61 0.31 8.26
N PRO A 22 9.51 1.09 7.66
CA PRO A 22 10.95 1.05 7.97
C PRO A 22 11.35 1.53 9.37
N GLU A 23 10.59 2.41 10.04
CA GLU A 23 10.96 2.91 11.37
C GLU A 23 10.50 2.00 12.52
N THR A 24 9.30 1.46 12.40
CA THR A 24 8.65 0.64 13.43
C THR A 24 8.82 -0.87 13.20
N GLU A 25 9.22 -1.27 11.99
CA GLU A 25 9.30 -2.66 11.53
C GLU A 25 7.97 -3.45 11.57
N LEU A 26 6.86 -2.77 11.88
CA LEU A 26 5.52 -3.31 11.87
C LEU A 26 4.99 -3.38 10.44
N SER A 27 4.10 -4.34 10.18
CA SER A 27 3.50 -4.47 8.87
C SER A 27 2.48 -3.37 8.60
N VAL A 28 2.25 -3.06 7.33
CA VAL A 28 1.23 -2.09 6.93
C VAL A 28 -0.19 -2.55 7.34
N SER A 29 -0.42 -3.87 7.47
CA SER A 29 -1.68 -4.39 8.00
C SER A 29 -1.81 -4.15 9.51
N GLU A 30 -0.74 -4.32 10.28
CA GLU A 30 -0.75 -4.09 11.74
C GLU A 30 -0.97 -2.61 12.08
N LEU A 31 -0.37 -1.74 11.26
CA LEU A 31 -0.49 -0.29 11.39
C LEU A 31 -1.77 0.30 10.77
N ASN A 32 -2.62 -0.53 10.14
CA ASN A 32 -3.80 -0.10 9.40
C ASN A 32 -3.51 1.03 8.38
N LEU A 33 -2.36 1.00 7.72
CA LEU A 33 -1.95 2.04 6.76
C LEU A 33 -2.66 1.94 5.41
N VAL A 34 -3.39 0.86 5.17
CA VAL A 34 -4.22 0.67 3.97
C VAL A 34 -5.69 0.66 4.39
N LYS A 35 -6.43 1.67 3.95
CA LYS A 35 -7.85 1.86 4.25
C LYS A 35 -8.76 0.93 3.47
N ARG A 36 -8.47 0.78 2.17
CA ARG A 36 -9.20 -0.11 1.27
C ARG A 36 -8.41 -0.37 -0.01
N ILE A 37 -8.68 -1.50 -0.66
CA ILE A 37 -8.15 -1.82 -1.98
C ILE A 37 -9.33 -1.93 -2.94
N SER A 38 -9.28 -1.20 -4.05
CA SER A 38 -10.24 -1.31 -5.14
C SER A 38 -9.59 -2.01 -6.32
N TYR A 39 -10.37 -2.84 -6.99
CA TYR A 39 -9.93 -3.66 -8.10
C TYR A 39 -10.78 -3.40 -9.34
N SER A 40 -10.12 -3.23 -10.49
CA SER A 40 -10.73 -3.16 -11.80
C SER A 40 -10.11 -4.22 -12.71
N GLU A 41 -10.89 -5.24 -13.05
CA GLU A 41 -10.46 -6.28 -13.99
C GLU A 41 -10.34 -5.73 -15.42
N THR A 42 -11.28 -4.86 -15.82
CA THR A 42 -11.33 -4.25 -17.15
C THR A 42 -10.11 -3.38 -17.42
N GLU A 43 -9.69 -2.58 -16.43
CA GLU A 43 -8.52 -1.72 -16.52
C GLU A 43 -7.23 -2.43 -16.11
N LYS A 44 -7.32 -3.68 -15.61
CA LYS A 44 -6.24 -4.40 -14.95
C LYS A 44 -5.52 -3.51 -13.93
N LYS A 45 -6.27 -2.90 -13.03
CA LYS A 45 -5.75 -1.90 -12.10
C LYS A 45 -6.17 -2.15 -10.66
N PHE A 46 -5.22 -1.97 -9.74
CA PHE A 46 -5.43 -1.88 -8.31
C PHE A 46 -5.27 -0.44 -7.84
N LEU A 47 -6.27 0.06 -7.10
CA LEU A 47 -6.20 1.33 -6.39
C LEU A 47 -6.11 1.03 -4.90
N ILE A 48 -4.96 1.31 -4.30
CA ILE A 48 -4.68 1.11 -2.88
C ILE A 48 -4.87 2.45 -2.18
N PHE A 49 -5.92 2.56 -1.37
CA PHE A 49 -6.18 3.78 -0.61
C PHE A 49 -5.39 3.73 0.69
N MET A 50 -4.42 4.61 0.84
CA MET A 50 -3.57 4.70 2.02
C MET A 50 -4.26 5.54 3.10
N ASP A 51 -4.10 5.17 4.37
CA ASP A 51 -4.55 5.96 5.53
C ASP A 51 -3.38 6.72 6.17
N ILE A 52 -2.53 7.30 5.33
CA ILE A 52 -1.38 8.10 5.78
C ILE A 52 -1.79 9.57 5.70
N ALA A 53 -1.98 10.19 6.86
CA ALA A 53 -2.25 11.62 6.92
C ALA A 53 -1.07 12.41 6.32
N THR A 54 -1.36 13.44 5.52
CA THR A 54 -0.32 14.30 4.98
C THR A 54 0.41 14.98 6.15
N PRO A 55 1.72 14.76 6.31
CA PRO A 55 2.44 15.26 7.46
C PRO A 55 2.45 16.80 7.49
N LYS A 56 1.74 17.38 8.46
CA LYS A 56 1.81 18.82 8.76
C LYS A 56 2.84 19.05 9.86
N PHE A 57 4.12 18.83 9.55
CA PHE A 57 5.18 19.05 10.54
C PHE A 57 5.69 20.48 10.50
N PRO A 58 5.87 21.13 11.67
CA PRO A 58 6.56 22.42 11.75
C PRO A 58 8.08 22.27 11.49
N CYS A 59 8.63 21.06 11.63
CA CYS A 59 10.02 20.74 11.31
C CYS A 59 10.15 20.26 9.86
N LEU A 60 10.91 20.99 9.04
CA LEU A 60 11.19 20.66 7.65
C LEU A 60 11.82 19.26 7.50
N THR A 61 12.80 18.94 8.34
CA THR A 61 13.50 17.66 8.30
C THR A 61 12.56 16.49 8.60
N CYS A 62 11.68 16.63 9.60
CA CYS A 62 10.67 15.61 9.90
C CYS A 62 9.72 15.40 8.71
N GLY A 63 9.32 16.49 8.02
CA GLY A 63 8.54 16.42 6.79
C GLY A 63 9.22 15.57 5.71
N VAL A 64 10.51 15.80 5.46
CA VAL A 64 11.28 15.05 4.46
C VAL A 64 11.39 13.56 4.83
N VAL A 65 11.71 13.26 6.09
CA VAL A 65 11.85 11.87 6.56
C VAL A 65 10.53 11.11 6.45
N THR A 66 9.41 11.71 6.88
CA THR A 66 8.10 11.06 6.78
C THR A 66 7.67 10.86 5.32
N GLU A 67 7.93 11.82 4.43
CA GLU A 67 7.63 11.62 3.01
C GLU A 67 8.49 10.51 2.39
N GLN A 68 9.75 10.39 2.80
CA GLN A 68 10.63 9.31 2.34
C GLN A 68 10.14 7.93 2.84
N ILE A 69 9.68 7.85 4.09
CA ILE A 69 9.07 6.65 4.65
C ILE A 69 7.84 6.26 3.86
N ARG A 70 6.93 7.22 3.64
CA ARG A 70 5.72 7.02 2.83
C ARG A 70 6.05 6.51 1.44
N SER A 71 6.95 7.17 0.72
CA SER A 71 7.39 6.77 -0.62
C SER A 71 7.99 5.36 -0.64
N THR A 72 8.72 4.99 0.42
CA THR A 72 9.29 3.65 0.58
C THR A 72 8.20 2.59 0.75
N ILE A 73 7.18 2.86 1.56
CA ILE A 73 6.02 1.96 1.75
C ILE A 73 5.26 1.80 0.43
N GLU A 74 4.93 2.90 -0.24
CA GLU A 74 4.22 2.90 -1.52
C GLU A 74 4.98 2.10 -2.58
N ARG A 75 6.30 2.29 -2.68
CA ARG A 75 7.16 1.52 -3.59
C ARG A 75 7.15 0.03 -3.26
N ARG A 76 7.33 -0.34 -1.99
CA ARG A 76 7.33 -1.76 -1.56
C ARG A 76 5.97 -2.43 -1.82
N LEU A 77 4.87 -1.73 -1.55
CA LEU A 77 3.52 -2.20 -1.88
C LEU A 77 3.40 -2.46 -3.38
N ARG A 78 3.80 -1.49 -4.22
CA ARG A 78 3.76 -1.63 -5.67
C ARG A 78 4.54 -2.86 -6.14
N GLU A 79 5.76 -3.04 -5.65
CA GLU A 79 6.62 -4.17 -6.00
C GLU A 79 6.01 -5.52 -5.62
N GLU A 80 5.48 -5.67 -4.40
CA GLU A 80 4.87 -6.93 -3.96
C GLU A 80 3.56 -7.22 -4.70
N PHE A 81 2.71 -6.22 -4.94
CA PHE A 81 1.49 -6.42 -5.73
C PHE A 81 1.80 -6.82 -7.17
N MET A 82 2.80 -6.20 -7.81
CA MET A 82 3.21 -6.55 -9.17
C MET A 82 3.80 -7.96 -9.28
N LYS A 83 4.45 -8.45 -8.22
CA LYS A 83 4.96 -9.84 -8.16
C LYS A 83 3.82 -10.86 -8.10
N GLU A 84 2.82 -10.62 -7.26
CA GLU A 84 1.69 -11.54 -7.06
C GLU A 84 0.64 -11.46 -8.18
N PHE A 85 0.50 -10.28 -8.80
CA PHE A 85 -0.45 -9.98 -9.86
C PHE A 85 0.26 -9.39 -11.09
N PRO A 86 1.00 -10.21 -11.86
CA PRO A 86 1.71 -9.75 -13.04
C PRO A 86 0.72 -9.23 -14.10
N GLY A 87 1.04 -8.07 -14.68
CA GLY A 87 0.22 -7.44 -15.71
C GLY A 87 -0.90 -6.52 -15.19
N TYR A 88 -0.95 -6.29 -13.87
CA TYR A 88 -1.81 -5.27 -13.27
C TYR A 88 -1.03 -3.99 -12.96
N GLU A 89 -1.65 -2.85 -13.25
CA GLU A 89 -1.19 -1.56 -12.75
C GLU A 89 -1.58 -1.38 -11.28
N VAL A 90 -0.68 -0.81 -10.50
CA VAL A 90 -0.90 -0.56 -9.07
C VAL A 90 -0.71 0.93 -8.82
N GLU A 91 -1.70 1.59 -8.23
CA GLU A 91 -1.67 3.00 -7.88
C GLU A 91 -2.08 3.18 -6.41
N THR A 92 -1.30 3.98 -5.68
CA THR A 92 -1.55 4.35 -4.28
C THR A 92 -2.20 5.73 -4.25
N VAL A 93 -3.35 5.84 -3.58
CA VAL A 93 -4.19 7.05 -3.50
C VAL A 93 -4.37 7.49 -2.05
#